data_AF-A0A534IDA3-F1
#
_entry.id   AF-A0A534IDA3-F1
#
_cell.length_a   1.000
_cell.length_b   1.000
_cell.length_c   1.000
_cell.angle_alpha   90.00
_cell.angle_beta   90.00
_cell.angle_gamma   90.00
#
_symmetry.space_group_name_H-M   'P 1'
#
loop_
_entity.id
_entity.type
_entity.pdbx_description
1 polymer ?
#
loop_
_entity_poly.entity_id
_entity_poly.type
_entity_poly.pdbx_seq_one_letter_code
_entity_poly.pdbx_strand_id
1 'polypeptide(L)'
;MAKGRGVDPKAAPSGVPTSPRPPPPESAPPPTPKPAAPPRAPPTAVARDIGIDVPKPVKGCADVHCPFHGTLPVRGQSFEGTVVSTKMQRTVVVERHYLRYIRKYERYEKRTKRFRVHSPPCLELKDGDRVTLMECRPIAKTVSFVAIQNKGVAA
;
A
#
# COMPACT_ATOMS: atom_id res chain seq x y z
N MET A 1 -80.28 -8.11 57.44
CA MET A 1 -79.35 -7.68 58.51
C MET A 1 -78.03 -8.43 58.35
N ALA A 2 -76.92 -7.77 58.71
CA ALA A 2 -75.50 -8.21 58.70
C ALA A 2 -74.82 -8.26 57.31
N LYS A 3 -74.08 -7.21 56.91
CA LYS A 3 -72.66 -6.88 57.20
C LYS A 3 -71.65 -7.59 56.28
N GLY A 4 -71.31 -6.90 55.19
CA GLY A 4 -69.98 -6.45 54.77
C GLY A 4 -68.77 -7.39 54.77
N ARG A 5 -68.02 -7.30 53.66
CA ARG A 5 -66.55 -7.34 53.46
C ARG A 5 -66.34 -7.86 52.03
N GLY A 6 -65.55 -7.30 51.13
CA GLY A 6 -64.47 -6.31 51.13
C GLY A 6 -63.80 -6.58 49.78
N VAL A 7 -63.59 -5.56 48.96
CA VAL A 7 -62.99 -5.70 47.63
C VAL A 7 -61.48 -5.69 47.83
N ASP A 8 -60.79 -6.77 47.45
CA ASP A 8 -59.34 -6.79 47.38
C ASP A 8 -58.86 -7.29 46.00
N PRO A 9 -57.76 -6.72 45.47
CA PRO A 9 -57.53 -6.58 44.04
C PRO A 9 -56.74 -7.73 43.39
N LYS A 10 -56.93 -7.82 42.07
CA LYS A 10 -56.23 -8.61 41.07
C LYS A 10 -54.70 -8.62 41.28
N ALA A 11 -54.16 -9.74 41.77
CA ALA A 11 -52.71 -10.00 41.75
C ALA A 11 -52.29 -10.49 40.36
N ALA A 12 -51.51 -9.67 39.65
CA ALA A 12 -50.77 -10.07 38.47
C ALA A 12 -49.56 -10.94 38.87
N PRO A 13 -49.15 -11.93 38.05
CA PRO A 13 -47.98 -12.74 38.35
C PRO A 13 -46.70 -11.88 38.32
N SER A 14 -45.92 -12.03 39.38
CA SER A 14 -44.59 -11.46 39.59
C SER A 14 -43.70 -11.58 38.36
N GLY A 15 -43.24 -10.44 37.86
CA GLY A 15 -42.20 -10.35 36.85
C GLY A 15 -40.93 -11.08 37.33
N VAL A 16 -40.39 -11.92 36.47
CA VAL A 16 -39.05 -12.47 36.64
C VAL A 16 -38.07 -11.30 36.61
N PRO A 17 -37.22 -11.10 37.63
CA PRO A 17 -36.11 -10.16 37.50
C PRO A 17 -35.11 -10.78 36.54
N THR A 18 -35.15 -10.36 35.27
CA THR A 18 -34.08 -10.66 34.30
C THR A 18 -32.82 -9.96 34.81
N SER A 19 -31.98 -10.71 35.53
CA SER A 19 -30.65 -10.25 35.90
C SER A 19 -29.92 -9.79 34.64
N PRO A 20 -29.32 -8.58 34.60
CA PRO A 20 -28.49 -8.21 33.47
C PRO A 20 -27.33 -9.21 33.40
N ARG A 21 -27.18 -9.89 32.27
CA ARG A 21 -25.99 -10.71 32.02
C ARG A 21 -24.76 -9.84 32.27
N PRO A 22 -23.75 -10.29 33.04
CA PRO A 22 -22.49 -9.57 33.12
C PRO A 22 -21.90 -9.42 31.71
N PRO A 23 -21.28 -8.27 31.38
CA PRO A 23 -20.54 -8.16 30.12
C PRO A 23 -19.45 -9.23 30.09
N PRO A 24 -19.12 -9.81 28.92
CA PRO A 24 -18.04 -10.76 28.83
C PRO A 24 -16.75 -10.11 29.35
N PRO A 25 -15.88 -10.86 30.06
CA PRO A 25 -14.58 -10.33 30.42
C PRO A 25 -13.87 -9.94 29.13
N GLU A 26 -13.44 -8.68 29.09
CA GLU A 26 -12.67 -8.08 28.01
C GLU A 26 -11.50 -9.02 27.70
N SER A 27 -11.54 -9.62 26.51
CA SER A 27 -10.49 -10.51 26.01
C SER A 27 -9.15 -9.82 26.20
N ALA A 28 -8.24 -10.49 26.90
CA ALA A 28 -6.88 -10.01 27.17
C ALA A 28 -6.30 -9.28 25.95
N PRO A 29 -5.62 -8.13 26.14
CA PRO A 29 -4.99 -7.43 25.03
C PRO A 29 -4.08 -8.44 24.30
N PRO A 30 -4.07 -8.44 22.95
CA PRO A 30 -3.21 -9.35 22.21
C PRO A 30 -1.77 -9.19 22.73
N PRO A 31 -1.04 -10.30 22.96
CA PRO A 31 0.34 -10.18 23.40
C PRO A 31 1.06 -9.32 22.37
N THR A 32 1.66 -8.22 22.83
CA THR A 32 2.49 -7.37 21.98
C THR A 32 3.47 -8.27 21.25
N PRO A 33 3.48 -8.29 19.90
CA PRO A 33 4.44 -9.10 19.20
C PRO A 33 5.82 -8.60 19.61
N LYS A 34 6.62 -9.50 20.19
CA LYS A 34 8.04 -9.25 20.47
C LYS A 34 8.66 -8.59 19.25
N PRO A 35 9.50 -7.54 19.40
CA PRO A 35 10.18 -6.95 18.26
C PRO A 35 10.96 -8.07 17.57
N ALA A 36 10.52 -8.42 16.36
CA ALA A 36 11.25 -9.35 15.52
C ALA A 36 12.66 -8.78 15.36
N ALA A 37 13.67 -9.60 15.69
CA ALA A 37 15.06 -9.23 15.52
C ALA A 37 15.26 -8.65 14.10
N PRO A 38 16.02 -7.56 13.95
CA PRO A 38 16.23 -6.96 12.64
C PRO A 38 16.81 -8.05 11.72
N PRO A 39 16.22 -8.27 10.52
CA PRO A 39 16.81 -9.17 9.56
C PRO A 39 18.23 -8.69 9.29
N ARG A 40 19.20 -9.60 9.48
CA ARG A 40 20.63 -9.35 9.26
C ARG A 40 20.80 -8.62 7.93
N ALA A 41 21.55 -7.51 7.95
CA ALA A 41 21.86 -6.73 6.78
C ALA A 41 22.33 -7.66 5.64
N PRO A 42 21.75 -7.56 4.42
CA PRO A 42 22.21 -8.40 3.35
C PRO A 42 23.68 -8.11 3.06
N PRO A 43 24.48 -9.16 2.75
CA PRO A 43 25.88 -9.00 2.39
C PRO A 43 25.98 -8.02 1.21
N THR A 44 27.02 -7.17 1.23
CA THR A 44 27.37 -6.22 0.19
C THR A 44 27.10 -6.78 -1.20
N ALA A 45 25.95 -6.42 -1.75
CA ALA A 45 25.42 -7.04 -2.96
C ALA A 45 26.01 -6.29 -4.16
N VAL A 46 26.78 -7.02 -4.96
CA VAL A 46 27.31 -6.52 -6.22
C VAL A 46 26.13 -6.17 -7.13
N ALA A 47 25.97 -4.88 -7.45
CA ALA A 47 24.90 -4.41 -8.32
C ALA A 47 25.11 -4.93 -9.74
N ARG A 48 24.14 -5.71 -10.23
CA ARG A 48 24.12 -6.21 -11.62
C ARG A 48 23.99 -5.05 -12.60
N ASP A 49 24.63 -5.23 -13.74
CA ASP A 49 24.47 -4.31 -14.85
C ASP A 49 23.22 -4.67 -15.65
N ILE A 50 22.33 -3.71 -15.84
CA ILE A 50 21.05 -3.88 -16.53
C ILE A 50 21.21 -3.58 -18.03
N GLY A 51 22.38 -3.09 -18.47
CA GLY A 51 22.65 -2.70 -19.85
C GLY A 51 22.09 -1.32 -20.21
N ILE A 52 21.95 -0.44 -19.21
CA ILE A 52 21.32 0.88 -19.33
C ILE A 52 22.14 1.84 -18.47
N ASP A 53 22.46 3.02 -19.02
CA ASP A 53 23.20 4.09 -18.32
C ASP A 53 22.34 4.75 -17.24
N VAL A 54 22.19 4.06 -16.11
CA VAL A 54 21.51 4.57 -14.92
C VAL A 54 22.44 4.42 -13.72
N PRO A 55 22.55 5.43 -12.83
CA PRO A 55 23.36 5.32 -11.63
C PRO A 55 22.89 4.14 -10.76
N LYS A 56 23.86 3.31 -10.36
CA LYS A 56 23.63 2.17 -9.48
C LYS A 56 23.26 2.68 -8.07
N PRO A 57 22.25 2.08 -7.40
CA PRO A 57 21.86 2.51 -6.06
C PRO A 57 22.94 2.19 -5.03
N VAL A 58 23.12 3.10 -4.08
CA VAL A 58 24.11 2.94 -2.98
C VAL A 58 23.65 1.91 -1.96
N LYS A 59 22.34 1.73 -1.79
CA LYS A 59 21.74 0.80 -0.83
C LYS A 59 21.58 -0.60 -1.43
N GLY A 60 22.09 -1.60 -0.73
CA GLY A 60 21.92 -3.02 -1.05
C GLY A 60 20.54 -3.55 -0.63
N CYS A 61 20.00 -4.52 -1.38
CA CYS A 61 18.67 -5.08 -1.14
C CYS A 61 18.64 -6.59 -1.28
N ALA A 62 17.77 -7.24 -0.51
CA ALA A 62 17.54 -8.69 -0.55
C ALA A 62 16.31 -9.11 -1.38
N ASP A 63 15.69 -8.19 -2.12
CA ASP A 63 14.45 -8.46 -2.85
C ASP A 63 14.71 -9.18 -4.20
N VAL A 64 14.00 -10.28 -4.43
CA VAL A 64 14.11 -11.11 -5.66
C VAL A 64 13.70 -10.32 -6.92
N HIS A 65 12.73 -9.41 -6.77
CA HIS A 65 12.20 -8.59 -7.86
C HIS A 65 12.97 -7.28 -8.08
N CYS A 66 14.09 -7.08 -7.40
CA CYS A 66 14.95 -5.93 -7.63
C CYS A 66 15.76 -6.12 -8.93
N PRO A 67 15.88 -5.09 -9.79
CA PRO A 67 16.62 -5.21 -11.05
C PRO A 67 18.15 -5.20 -10.84
N PHE A 68 18.64 -4.61 -9.73
CA PHE A 68 20.07 -4.50 -9.44
C PHE A 68 20.62 -5.70 -8.65
N HIS A 69 19.93 -6.14 -7.61
CA HIS A 69 20.41 -7.21 -6.71
C HIS A 69 19.68 -8.54 -6.92
N GLY A 70 18.52 -8.51 -7.58
CA GLY A 70 17.67 -9.66 -7.80
C GLY A 70 17.86 -10.30 -9.17
N THR A 71 16.86 -11.08 -9.57
CA THR A 71 16.87 -11.84 -10.83
C THR A 71 15.99 -11.21 -11.90
N LEU A 72 15.33 -10.09 -11.62
CA LEU A 72 14.36 -9.49 -12.52
C LEU A 72 15.06 -8.80 -13.71
N PRO A 73 14.85 -9.27 -14.96
CA PRO A 73 15.32 -8.56 -16.13
C PRO A 73 14.38 -7.40 -16.47
N VAL A 74 14.97 -6.30 -16.91
CA VAL A 74 14.26 -5.10 -17.37
C VAL A 74 14.39 -5.01 -18.88
N ARG A 75 13.34 -4.50 -19.56
CA ARG A 75 13.26 -4.49 -21.03
C ARG A 75 12.39 -3.35 -21.52
N GLY A 76 12.33 -3.17 -22.84
CA GLY A 76 11.31 -2.34 -23.46
C GLY A 76 11.49 -0.84 -23.18
N GLN A 77 10.37 -0.15 -22.93
CA GLN A 77 10.36 1.31 -22.85
C GLN A 77 10.64 1.82 -21.43
N SER A 78 11.36 2.95 -21.36
CA SER A 78 11.49 3.76 -20.15
C SER A 78 10.52 4.92 -20.13
N PHE A 79 9.92 5.17 -18.97
CA PHE A 79 9.02 6.30 -18.75
C PHE A 79 9.44 7.12 -17.55
N GLU A 80 9.20 8.41 -17.63
CA GLU A 80 9.37 9.32 -16.49
C GLU A 80 8.00 9.68 -15.93
N GLY A 81 7.92 9.76 -14.61
CA GLY A 81 6.69 10.13 -13.92
C GLY A 81 6.95 10.61 -12.49
N THR A 82 5.91 11.15 -11.86
CA THR A 82 5.95 11.65 -10.49
C THR A 82 5.30 10.64 -9.54
N VAL A 83 5.93 10.39 -8.41
CA VAL A 83 5.36 9.54 -7.36
C VAL A 83 4.25 10.28 -6.65
N VAL A 84 3.06 9.68 -6.56
CA VAL A 84 1.93 10.28 -5.83
C VAL A 84 1.59 9.57 -4.54
N SER A 85 1.78 8.25 -4.48
CA SER A 85 1.58 7.55 -3.22
C SER A 85 2.48 6.33 -3.07
N THR A 86 3.11 6.26 -1.91
CA THR A 86 4.00 5.17 -1.44
C THR A 86 3.34 4.27 -0.40
N LYS A 87 2.02 4.36 -0.21
CA LYS A 87 1.27 3.65 0.85
C LYS A 87 1.25 2.13 0.70
N MET A 88 1.48 1.60 -0.50
CA MET A 88 1.46 0.15 -0.75
C MET A 88 2.82 -0.47 -0.42
N GLN A 89 2.82 -1.70 0.09
CA GLN A 89 4.06 -2.42 0.35
C GLN A 89 4.81 -2.70 -0.96
N ARG A 90 6.08 -2.26 -1.06
CA ARG A 90 6.99 -2.48 -2.21
C ARG A 90 6.44 -2.05 -3.57
N THR A 91 5.37 -1.26 -3.60
CA THR A 91 4.71 -0.80 -4.83
C THR A 91 4.35 0.66 -4.66
N VAL A 92 4.52 1.44 -5.72
CA VAL A 92 4.29 2.88 -5.73
C VAL A 92 3.37 3.22 -6.87
N VAL A 93 2.51 4.22 -6.65
CA VAL A 93 1.66 4.78 -7.70
C VAL A 93 2.38 5.98 -8.31
N VAL A 94 2.65 5.89 -9.61
CA VAL A 94 3.33 6.93 -10.37
C VAL A 94 2.37 7.53 -11.38
N GLU A 95 2.38 8.85 -11.47
CA GLU A 95 1.56 9.64 -12.37
C GLU A 95 2.38 10.17 -13.54
N ARG A 96 1.78 10.13 -14.72
CA ARG A 96 2.32 10.76 -15.93
C ARG A 96 1.28 11.68 -16.53
N HIS A 97 1.62 12.96 -16.61
CA HIS A 97 0.84 13.96 -17.33
C HIS A 97 1.28 14.02 -18.80
N TYR A 98 0.32 14.03 -19.71
CA TYR A 98 0.58 14.26 -21.14
C TYR A 98 -0.59 15.02 -21.76
N LEU A 99 -0.29 15.72 -22.85
CA LEU A 99 -1.28 16.43 -23.64
C LEU A 99 -1.74 15.53 -24.78
N ARG A 100 -3.06 15.37 -24.94
CA ARG A 100 -3.64 14.71 -26.11
C ARG A 100 -4.22 15.78 -27.03
N TYR A 101 -3.86 15.71 -28.31
CA TYR A 101 -4.39 16.62 -29.32
C TYR A 101 -5.75 16.13 -29.82
N ILE A 102 -6.76 17.02 -29.82
CA ILE A 102 -8.10 16.74 -30.33
C ILE A 102 -8.21 17.33 -31.74
N ARG A 103 -8.13 16.46 -32.75
CA ARG A 103 -8.10 16.86 -34.18
C ARG A 103 -9.27 17.74 -34.61
N LYS A 104 -10.48 17.51 -34.10
CA LYS A 104 -11.68 18.28 -34.47
C LYS A 104 -11.62 19.74 -34.03
N TYR A 105 -11.00 20.03 -32.90
CA TYR A 105 -10.99 21.36 -32.28
C TYR A 105 -9.61 22.01 -32.28
N GLU A 106 -8.60 21.32 -32.82
CA GLU A 106 -7.19 21.74 -32.86
C GLU A 106 -6.62 22.17 -31.50
N ARG A 107 -7.13 21.57 -30.42
CA ARG A 107 -6.79 21.91 -29.03
C ARG A 107 -6.18 20.72 -28.30
N TYR A 108 -5.38 21.00 -27.29
CA TYR A 108 -4.80 20.00 -26.39
C TYR A 108 -5.65 19.83 -25.13
N GLU A 109 -5.97 18.59 -24.77
CA GLU A 109 -6.53 18.24 -23.46
C GLU A 109 -5.42 17.68 -22.55
N LYS A 110 -5.44 18.07 -21.27
CA LYS A 110 -4.55 17.51 -20.24
C LYS A 110 -5.10 16.15 -19.79
N ARG A 111 -4.29 15.10 -19.90
CA ARG A 111 -4.61 13.76 -19.41
C ARG A 111 -3.55 13.27 -18.44
N THR A 112 -4.00 12.50 -17.46
CA THR A 112 -3.13 11.83 -16.49
C THR A 112 -3.33 10.32 -16.59
N LYS A 113 -2.21 9.58 -16.65
CA LYS A 113 -2.20 8.11 -16.51
C LYS A 113 -1.49 7.74 -15.22
N ARG A 114 -2.05 6.78 -14.49
CA ARG A 114 -1.49 6.22 -13.26
C ARG A 114 -0.94 4.83 -13.53
N PHE A 115 0.30 4.60 -13.12
CA PHE A 115 0.98 3.31 -13.22
C PHE A 115 1.26 2.78 -11.81
N ARG A 116 1.10 1.47 -11.64
CA ARG A 116 1.55 0.77 -10.43
C ARG A 116 2.91 0.17 -10.72
N VAL A 117 3.88 0.56 -9.90
CA VAL A 117 5.30 0.30 -10.15
C VAL A 117 5.87 -0.42 -8.95
N HIS A 118 6.64 -1.48 -9.18
CA HIS A 118 7.41 -2.10 -8.11
C HIS A 118 8.54 -1.17 -7.67
N SER A 119 8.57 -0.82 -6.39
CA SER A 119 9.67 -0.08 -5.79
C SER A 119 10.67 -1.05 -5.17
N PRO A 120 11.89 -1.17 -5.72
CA PRO A 120 12.95 -1.85 -5.01
C PRO A 120 13.32 -1.03 -3.77
N PRO A 121 13.61 -1.66 -2.62
CA PRO A 121 13.94 -0.95 -1.38
C PRO A 121 15.26 -0.18 -1.47
N CYS A 122 16.00 -0.31 -2.57
CA CYS A 122 17.30 0.31 -2.78
C CYS A 122 17.18 1.80 -3.09
N LEU A 123 16.03 2.21 -3.63
CA LEU A 123 15.80 3.55 -4.14
C LEU A 123 14.98 4.43 -3.19
N GLU A 124 14.42 3.86 -2.11
CA GLU A 124 13.59 4.54 -1.09
C GLU A 124 12.83 5.75 -1.63
N LEU A 125 11.81 5.47 -2.45
CA LEU A 125 11.02 6.51 -3.10
C LEU A 125 10.10 7.21 -2.11
N LYS A 126 10.03 8.54 -2.21
CA LYS A 126 9.09 9.37 -1.44
C LYS A 126 8.00 9.93 -2.34
N ASP A 127 6.92 10.39 -1.72
CA ASP A 127 5.86 11.09 -2.41
C ASP A 127 6.40 12.42 -2.97
N GLY A 128 6.14 12.71 -4.25
CA GLY A 128 6.63 13.90 -4.95
C GLY A 128 7.92 13.70 -5.75
N ASP A 129 8.58 12.55 -5.67
CA ASP A 129 9.81 12.30 -6.43
C ASP A 129 9.52 12.08 -7.93
N ARG A 130 10.42 12.59 -8.80
CA ARG A 130 10.47 12.22 -10.22
C ARG A 130 11.27 10.93 -10.36
N VAL A 131 10.65 9.93 -10.96
CA VAL A 131 11.24 8.60 -11.09
C VAL A 131 11.28 8.14 -12.54
N THR A 132 12.38 7.46 -12.89
CA THR A 132 12.50 6.73 -14.14
C THR A 132 12.04 5.30 -13.94
N LEU A 133 11.05 4.91 -14.72
CA LEU A 133 10.43 3.61 -14.76
C LEU A 133 10.89 2.86 -15.99
N MET A 134 10.87 1.53 -15.90
CA MET A 134 10.97 0.69 -17.09
C MET A 134 10.02 -0.49 -17.03
N GLU A 135 9.73 -1.01 -18.22
CA GLU A 135 8.94 -2.21 -18.40
C GLU A 135 9.69 -3.45 -17.93
N CYS A 136 8.95 -4.37 -17.32
CA CYS A 136 9.48 -5.65 -16.88
C CYS A 136 8.53 -6.78 -17.23
N ARG A 137 8.91 -8.02 -16.89
CA ARG A 137 7.92 -9.10 -16.85
C ARG A 137 6.84 -8.74 -15.81
N PRO A 138 5.56 -9.08 -16.03
CA PRO A 138 4.53 -8.86 -15.01
C PRO A 138 4.93 -9.50 -13.67
N ILE A 139 4.99 -8.70 -12.61
CA ILE A 139 5.28 -9.16 -11.24
C ILE A 139 3.96 -9.52 -10.55
N ALA A 140 2.93 -8.70 -10.78
CA ALA A 140 1.58 -8.90 -10.27
C ALA A 140 0.56 -8.50 -11.34
N LYS A 141 -0.73 -8.66 -11.03
CA LYS A 141 -1.86 -8.37 -11.95
C LYS A 141 -1.79 -6.98 -12.60
N THR A 142 -1.31 -5.99 -11.87
CA THR A 142 -1.27 -4.58 -12.33
C THR A 142 0.12 -3.97 -12.33
N VAL A 143 1.14 -4.73 -11.89
CA VAL A 143 2.51 -4.26 -11.75
C VAL A 143 3.36 -4.91 -12.84
N SER A 144 3.61 -4.15 -13.89
CA SER A 144 4.43 -4.52 -15.05
C SER A 144 5.61 -3.56 -15.26
N PHE A 145 5.86 -2.68 -14.28
CA PHE A 145 6.90 -1.67 -14.30
C PHE A 145 7.72 -1.70 -13.02
N VAL A 146 9.01 -1.37 -13.12
CA VAL A 146 9.92 -1.22 -11.98
C VAL A 146 10.57 0.16 -12.02
N ALA A 147 10.77 0.75 -10.85
CA ALA A 147 11.53 1.99 -10.71
C ALA A 147 13.03 1.70 -10.72
N ILE A 148 13.79 2.42 -11.55
CA ILE A 148 15.25 2.25 -11.68
C ILE A 148 16.00 3.43 -11.09
N GLN A 149 15.51 4.66 -11.33
CA GLN A 149 16.21 5.87 -10.93
C GLN A 149 15.28 6.81 -10.18
N ASN A 150 15.76 7.36 -9.07
CA ASN A 150 15.18 8.56 -8.47
C ASN A 150 15.92 9.78 -9.04
N LYS A 151 15.22 10.66 -9.75
CA LYS A 151 15.77 11.91 -10.30
C LYS A 151 15.65 13.10 -9.32
N GLY A 152 15.03 12.90 -8.16
CA GLY A 152 14.84 13.93 -7.13
C GLY A 152 13.42 14.51 -7.09
N VAL A 153 13.22 15.51 -6.24
CA VAL A 153 11.90 16.10 -5.97
C VAL A 153 11.39 16.86 -7.19
N ALA A 154 10.15 16.58 -7.60
CA ALA A 154 9.44 17.40 -8.56
C ALA A 154 9.07 18.73 -7.89
N ALA A 155 9.84 19.79 -8.21
CA ALA A 155 9.36 21.16 -8.01
C ALA A 155 8.13 21.42 -8.88
#